data_AF-M6ZIF6-F1
#
_entry.id   AF-M6ZIF6-F1
#
_cell.length_a   1.000
_cell.length_b   1.000
_cell.length_c   1.000
_cell.angle_alpha   90.00
_cell.angle_beta   90.00
_cell.angle_gamma   90.00
#
_symmetry.space_group_name_H-M   'P 1'
#
loop_
_entity.id
_entity.type
_entity.pdbx_description
1 polymer ?
#
loop_
_entity_poly.entity_id
_entity_poly.type
_entity_poly.pdbx_seq_one_letter_code
_entity_poly.pdbx_strand_id
1 'polypeptide(L)' 'EMAIDFPAYGQQRASNELKKQGIIVAPATVRSVWVCHDLETFQKRLKVLEAFMALPY' A
#
# COMPACT_ATOMS: atom_id res chain seq x y z
N GLU A 1 5.62 -0.36 -3.17
CA GLU A 1 5.99 0.96 -2.64
C GLU A 1 4.79 1.71 -2.04
N MET A 2 3.80 2.13 -2.84
CA MET A 2 2.65 2.94 -2.36
C MET A 2 1.91 2.43 -1.09
N ALA A 3 1.84 1.11 -0.86
CA ALA A 3 1.23 0.55 0.36
C ALA A 3 2.02 0.85 1.64
N ILE A 4 3.34 1.00 1.54
CA ILE A 4 4.26 1.25 2.65
C ILE A 4 4.49 2.76 2.79
N ASP A 5 4.70 3.48 1.69
CA ASP A 5 4.98 4.93 1.70
C ASP A 5 3.76 5.76 2.12
N PHE A 6 2.57 5.31 1.71
CA PHE A 6 1.30 5.96 2.02
C PHE A 6 0.34 4.96 2.70
N PRO A 7 0.65 4.50 3.92
CA PRO A 7 -0.12 3.44 4.57
C PRO A 7 -1.57 3.88 4.84
N ALA A 8 -1.82 5.18 5.00
CA ALA A 8 -3.15 5.75 5.19
C ALA A 8 -4.05 5.65 3.96
N TYR A 9 -3.52 5.35 2.77
CA TYR A 9 -4.33 5.25 1.57
C TYR A 9 -5.19 3.98 1.62
N GLY A 10 -6.50 4.14 1.47
CA GLY A 10 -7.40 3.01 1.21
C GLY A 10 -7.23 2.48 -0.22
N GLN A 11 -7.74 1.27 -0.46
CA GLN A 11 -7.70 0.59 -1.77
C GLN A 11 -8.18 1.47 -2.94
N GLN A 12 -9.21 2.29 -2.73
CA GLN A 12 -9.77 3.17 -3.76
C GLN A 12 -8.84 4.35 -4.08
N ARG A 13 -8.24 4.97 -3.06
CA ARG A 13 -7.27 6.06 -3.26
C ARG A 13 -6.00 5.57 -3.93
N ALA A 14 -5.50 4.40 -3.51
CA ALA A 14 -4.37 3.73 -4.15
C ALA A 14 -4.65 3.44 -5.64
N SER A 15 -5.81 2.87 -5.97
CA SER A 15 -6.23 2.66 -7.37
C SER A 15 -6.27 3.96 -8.18
N ASN A 16 -6.81 5.04 -7.61
CA ASN A 16 -6.86 6.34 -8.28
C ASN A 16 -5.47 6.93 -8.53
N GLU A 17 -4.53 6.76 -7.61
CA GLU A 17 -3.16 7.27 -7.78
C GLU A 17 -2.39 6.48 -8.84
N LEU A 18 -2.53 5.15 -8.85
CA LEU A 18 -2.00 4.31 -9.92
C LEU A 18 -2.58 4.70 -11.28
N LYS A 19 -3.88 5.00 -11.34
CA LYS A 19 -4.52 5.47 -12.58
C LYS A 19 -3.91 6.76 -13.11
N LYS A 20 -3.52 7.70 -12.24
CA LYS A 20 -2.82 8.93 -12.65
C LYS A 20 -1.44 8.65 -13.24
N GLN A 21 -0.80 7.57 -12.80
CA GLN A 21 0.49 7.09 -13.33
C GLN A 21 0.32 6.22 -14.59
N GLY A 22 -0.91 6.11 -15.14
CA GLY A 22 -1.21 5.29 -16.31
C GLY A 22 -1.46 3.80 -16.00
N ILE A 23 -1.44 3.39 -14.73
CA ILE A 23 -1.67 2.01 -14.31
C ILE A 23 -3.15 1.86 -13.89
N ILE A 24 -3.94 1.22 -14.74
CA ILE A 24 -5.37 1.00 -14.47
C ILE A 24 -5.53 -0.31 -13.70
N VAL A 25 -5.84 -0.21 -12.42
CA VAL A 25 -6.09 -1.37 -11.55
C VAL A 25 -7.33 -1.13 -10.71
N ALA A 26 -8.17 -2.16 -10.56
CA ALA A 26 -9.37 -2.06 -9.73
C ALA A 26 -9.00 -2.02 -8.23
N PRO A 27 -9.78 -1.32 -7.38
CA PRO A 27 -9.54 -1.30 -5.93
C PRO A 27 -9.52 -2.70 -5.29
N ALA A 28 -10.37 -3.62 -5.77
CA ALA A 28 -10.39 -5.00 -5.29
C ALA A 28 -9.04 -5.72 -5.57
N THR A 29 -8.46 -5.51 -6.75
CA THR A 29 -7.15 -6.05 -7.12
C THR A 29 -6.05 -5.45 -6.25
N VAL A 30 -6.11 -4.15 -5.94
CA VAL A 30 -5.17 -3.52 -4.99
C VAL A 30 -5.22 -4.22 -3.62
N ARG A 31 -6.41 -4.51 -3.11
CA ARG A 31 -6.56 -5.27 -1.86
C ARG A 31 -6.01 -6.68 -1.97
N SER A 32 -6.28 -7.40 -3.06
CA SER A 32 -5.71 -8.75 -3.26
C SER A 32 -4.19 -8.74 -3.21
N VAL A 33 -3.54 -7.76 -3.85
CA VAL A 33 -2.08 -7.60 -3.78
C VAL A 33 -1.64 -7.34 -2.33
N TRP A 34 -2.33 -6.47 -1.58
CA TRP A 34 -1.99 -6.25 -0.17
C TRP A 34 -2.13 -7.52 0.67
N VAL A 35 -3.17 -8.32 0.46
CA VAL A 35 -3.34 -9.61 1.17
C VAL A 35 -2.19 -10.56 0.85
N CYS A 36 -1.75 -10.64 -0.42
CA CYS A 36 -0.60 -11.47 -0.81
C CYS A 36 0.70 -11.07 -0.10
N HIS A 37 0.81 -9.82 0.35
CA HIS A 37 1.99 -9.28 1.02
C HIS A 37 1.79 -9.06 2.53
N ASP A 38 0.70 -9.53 3.13
CA ASP A 38 0.36 -9.29 4.54
C ASP A 38 0.27 -7.78 4.89
N LEU A 39 -0.32 -6.99 4.00
CA LEU A 39 -0.47 -5.53 4.10
C LEU A 39 -1.94 -5.07 4.07
N GLU A 40 -2.89 -5.96 4.32
CA GLU A 40 -4.31 -5.70 4.09
C GLU A 40 -4.95 -4.73 5.10
N THR A 41 -4.29 -4.49 6.24
CA THR A 41 -4.73 -3.52 7.24
C THR A 41 -3.78 -2.32 7.33
N PHE A 42 -4.29 -1.21 7.84
CA PHE A 42 -3.46 -0.03 8.12
C PHE A 42 -2.35 -0.34 9.14
N GLN A 43 -2.67 -1.08 10.20
CA GLN A 43 -1.70 -1.44 11.24
C GLN A 43 -0.54 -2.27 10.69
N LYS A 44 -0.82 -3.26 9.83
CA LYS A 44 0.21 -4.06 9.17
C LYS A 44 1.13 -3.20 8.29
N ARG A 45 0.54 -2.29 7.51
CA ARG A 45 1.30 -1.33 6.67
C ARG A 45 2.14 -0.37 7.49
N LEU A 46 1.59 0.15 8.60
CA LEU A 46 2.31 1.05 9.50
C LEU A 46 3.52 0.34 10.14
N LYS A 47 3.35 -0.89 10.61
CA LYS A 47 4.44 -1.69 11.18
C LYS A 47 5.58 -1.92 10.19
N VAL A 48 5.27 -2.16 8.92
CA VAL A 48 6.28 -2.31 7.87
C VAL A 48 6.99 -0.99 7.59
N LEU A 49 6.28 0.14 7.59
CA LEU A 49 6.89 1.46 7.45
C LEU A 49 7.82 1.78 8.62
N GLU A 50 7.41 1.50 9.86
CA GLU A 50 8.24 1.69 11.05
C GLU A 50 9.50 0.83 10.99
N ALA A 51 9.39 -0.44 10.59
CA ALA A 51 10.54 -1.32 10.41
C ALA A 51 11.49 -0.81 9.31
N PHE A 52 10.95 -0.29 8.20
CA PHE A 52 11.75 0.27 7.11
C PHE A 52 12.53 1.53 7.56
N MET A 53 11.91 2.39 8.37
CA MET A 53 12.53 3.63 8.87
C MET A 53 13.49 3.39 10.04
N ALA A 54 13.29 2.32 10.82
CA ALA A 54 14.14 1.96 11.96
C ALA A 54 15.45 1.26 11.58
N LEU A 55 15.63 0.88 10.30
CA LEU A 55 16.89 0.32 9.83
C LEU A 55 17.96 1.41 9.80
N PRO A 56 19.07 1.28 10.55
CA PRO A 56 20.17 2.22 10.47
C PRO A 56 20.86 2.03 9.11
N TYR A 57 20.80 3.04 8.25
CA TYR A 57 21.66 3.15 7.08
C TYR A 57 23.11 3.42 7.51
#